data_AF-Q55FB4-F1
#
_entry.id   AF-Q55FB4-F1
#
_cell.length_a   1.000
_cell.length_b   1.000
_cell.length_c   1.000
_cell.angle_alpha   90.00
_cell.angle_beta   90.00
_cell.angle_gamma   90.00
#
_symmetry.space_group_name_H-M   'P 1'
#
loop_
_entity.id
_entity.type
_entity.pdbx_description
1 polymer ?
#
loop_
_entity_poly.entity_id
_entity_poly.type
_entity_poly.pdbx_seq_one_letter_code
_entity_poly.pdbx_strand_id
1 'polypeptide(L)'
;MKKNLFFILFILFNIKFSKSQDNCIYNNTVFGGIYNLTKILRPANSPYSQAFTNNIGGTSTISFNFCKVPISLCGNERACIDSSKAGSLAVNEIVSYASNQLNIGYVTEKLGITDCLAGGNYRHTNFYLKCDPSTDFKVIQVQENPICTYNTYISSKVICRECLYNCSNHGICNVYTGDCLCDSQTEGLGCESSKLFISSSDSAPEETGGLINIYGYFGNITNNAQILIGDKLCKNPISGPPNVWNTLQCTIEAGSGVKNITFQDNNGLSTLGINLFKYTPKVYQCLNNCTKISQGKCDSSTGVCECFQGYSGLDCSAQLNSNNNTETSVTNNGSSIISNQNVTYSINIYSLVEYDINGIIINEYILYNNWNYTTTITNSTTTPTPTATTTPSITKSPLSNKQITNYNQFISDRNCTIRYTIEEIKDQPVRYSFAGVDFRVDPHSIKITVSISNYKYQSGLNFLQLRILSDVNGNQTQFDSCGNTIRNETEIGTNGITTDELSSNIITISKDSKIFYGRFLKNMLSDNRISYLSTSLIYKNSTSLMVGLNMPHCIHECLIDPDFSVLVSPPPIDNGDECESTSSRKWFLYVVIIVPVVGSALIVILASIIFKRYRTNLKIAAAALKPAKLNKI
;
A
#
# COMPACT_ATOMS: atom_id res chain seq x y z
N MET A 1 -0.14 -50.92 46.97
CA MET A 1 -0.80 -49.99 47.92
C MET A 1 -0.56 -48.56 47.45
N LYS A 2 -1.59 -47.69 47.43
CA LYS A 2 -1.65 -46.33 46.82
C LYS A 2 -2.03 -46.28 45.33
N LYS A 3 -3.31 -46.55 45.01
CA LYS A 3 -3.93 -46.21 43.70
C LYS A 3 -5.39 -45.72 43.78
N ASN A 4 -5.90 -45.33 44.95
CA ASN A 4 -7.30 -44.87 45.14
C ASN A 4 -7.38 -43.44 45.74
N LEU A 5 -6.87 -42.41 45.05
CA LEU A 5 -7.06 -41.01 45.52
C LEU A 5 -7.27 -40.00 44.39
N PHE A 6 -7.83 -40.39 43.24
CA PHE A 6 -8.12 -39.43 42.16
C PHE A 6 -9.56 -39.45 41.63
N PHE A 7 -10.49 -40.15 42.29
CA PHE A 7 -11.89 -40.24 41.85
C PHE A 7 -12.89 -39.44 42.71
N ILE A 8 -12.43 -38.55 43.60
CA ILE A 8 -13.30 -37.71 44.43
C ILE A 8 -13.50 -36.30 43.84
N LEU A 9 -12.85 -35.94 42.72
CA LEU A 9 -13.00 -34.59 42.14
C LEU A 9 -14.05 -34.45 41.03
N PHE A 10 -14.77 -35.51 40.65
CA PHE A 10 -15.75 -35.45 39.53
C PHE A 10 -17.23 -35.40 39.92
N ILE A 11 -17.57 -35.33 41.22
CA ILE A 11 -18.98 -35.19 41.69
C ILE A 11 -19.37 -33.72 41.99
N LEU A 12 -18.51 -32.74 41.64
CA LEU A 12 -18.80 -31.30 41.84
C LEU A 12 -19.30 -30.55 40.59
N PHE A 13 -19.89 -31.24 39.61
CA PHE A 13 -20.83 -30.62 38.68
C PHE A 13 -22.27 -31.05 38.96
N ASN A 14 -22.63 -31.13 40.25
CA ASN A 14 -24.02 -31.14 40.66
C ASN A 14 -24.48 -29.70 40.92
N ILE A 15 -25.48 -29.29 40.14
CA ILE A 15 -26.53 -28.34 40.55
C ILE A 15 -25.98 -26.96 40.95
N LYS A 16 -25.67 -26.11 39.96
CA LYS A 16 -25.55 -24.68 40.21
C LYS A 16 -26.91 -24.14 40.66
N PHE A 17 -26.94 -23.77 41.93
CA PHE A 17 -27.97 -23.03 42.64
C PHE A 17 -28.64 -21.95 41.79
N SER A 18 -29.97 -21.97 41.80
CA SER A 18 -30.87 -20.92 41.34
C SER A 18 -30.63 -19.66 42.17
N LYS A 19 -29.74 -18.78 41.71
CA LYS A 19 -29.68 -17.40 42.17
C LYS A 19 -30.83 -16.68 41.46
N SER A 20 -31.73 -16.08 42.24
CA SER A 20 -32.85 -15.23 41.80
C SER A 20 -32.45 -14.33 40.62
N GLN A 21 -32.73 -14.77 39.40
CA GLN A 21 -32.77 -13.92 38.22
C GLN A 21 -33.86 -12.86 38.45
N ASP A 22 -33.64 -11.61 38.03
CA ASP A 22 -34.74 -10.66 37.90
C ASP A 22 -35.84 -11.35 37.09
N ASN A 23 -37.05 -11.43 37.67
CA ASN A 23 -38.04 -12.54 37.54
C ASN A 23 -38.47 -12.97 36.13
N CYS A 24 -37.91 -12.41 35.06
CA CYS A 24 -38.27 -12.63 33.65
C CYS A 24 -37.06 -12.70 32.70
N ILE A 25 -35.82 -12.70 33.22
CA ILE A 25 -34.58 -12.66 32.43
C ILE A 25 -33.75 -13.93 32.70
N TYR A 26 -33.63 -14.80 31.69
CA TYR A 26 -32.97 -16.10 31.79
C TYR A 26 -31.64 -16.12 31.05
N ASN A 27 -30.53 -16.26 31.80
CA ASN A 27 -29.18 -16.36 31.26
C ASN A 27 -28.83 -17.82 30.88
N ASN A 28 -28.67 -18.07 29.58
CA ASN A 28 -28.29 -19.38 29.04
C ASN A 28 -26.79 -19.62 29.22
N THR A 29 -26.41 -20.26 30.33
CA THR A 29 -25.00 -20.53 30.65
C THR A 29 -24.36 -21.62 29.80
N VAL A 30 -25.13 -22.36 29.00
CA VAL A 30 -24.65 -23.51 28.22
C VAL A 30 -24.26 -23.08 26.80
N PHE A 31 -25.06 -22.23 26.16
CA PHE A 31 -24.87 -21.79 24.77
C PHE A 31 -24.62 -20.28 24.65
N GLY A 32 -24.55 -19.56 25.78
CA GLY A 32 -24.51 -18.10 25.81
C GLY A 32 -25.86 -17.44 25.46
N GLY A 33 -26.09 -16.22 25.96
CA GLY A 33 -27.25 -15.39 25.62
C GLY A 33 -28.23 -15.17 26.78
N ILE A 34 -29.14 -14.21 26.60
CA ILE A 34 -30.15 -13.81 27.58
C ILE A 34 -31.53 -13.88 26.93
N TYR A 35 -32.45 -14.65 27.53
CA TYR A 35 -33.87 -14.62 27.17
C TYR A 35 -34.61 -13.65 28.08
N ASN A 36 -35.14 -12.57 27.51
CA ASN A 36 -35.96 -11.61 28.25
C ASN A 36 -37.44 -11.83 27.95
N LEU A 37 -38.12 -12.58 28.81
CA LEU A 37 -39.56 -12.89 28.67
C LEU A 37 -40.47 -11.72 29.07
N THR A 38 -39.93 -10.58 29.51
CA THR A 38 -40.74 -9.40 29.87
C THR A 38 -41.60 -8.92 28.70
N LYS A 39 -41.12 -9.13 27.46
CA LYS A 39 -41.84 -8.77 26.22
C LYS A 39 -43.11 -9.60 25.99
N ILE A 40 -43.26 -10.75 26.64
CA ILE A 40 -44.45 -11.63 26.57
C ILE A 40 -45.19 -11.69 27.90
N LEU A 41 -44.96 -10.73 28.80
CA LEU A 41 -45.70 -10.65 30.05
C LEU A 41 -47.13 -10.19 29.77
N ARG A 42 -48.12 -10.86 30.36
CA ARG A 42 -49.51 -10.40 30.34
C ARG A 42 -49.97 -9.82 31.68
N PRO A 43 -50.96 -8.90 31.69
CA PRO A 43 -51.63 -8.48 32.91
C PRO A 43 -52.26 -9.65 33.69
N ALA A 44 -52.34 -9.54 35.01
CA ALA A 44 -52.89 -10.58 35.91
C ALA A 44 -54.35 -11.01 35.62
N ASN A 45 -55.12 -10.16 34.94
CA ASN A 45 -56.51 -10.40 34.55
C ASN A 45 -56.66 -10.95 33.13
N SER A 46 -55.57 -11.14 32.38
CA SER A 46 -55.58 -11.69 31.02
C SER A 46 -54.43 -12.68 30.82
N PRO A 47 -54.39 -13.80 31.56
CA PRO A 47 -53.32 -14.79 31.40
C PRO A 47 -53.33 -15.42 30.00
N TYR A 48 -52.28 -16.17 29.68
CA TYR A 48 -52.36 -17.12 28.59
C TYR A 48 -53.25 -18.29 28.99
N SER A 49 -54.12 -18.74 28.09
CA SER A 49 -55.01 -19.87 28.35
C SER A 49 -55.18 -20.75 27.12
N GLN A 50 -55.14 -22.06 27.28
CA GLN A 50 -55.32 -23.03 26.19
C GLN A 50 -56.04 -24.29 26.70
N ALA A 51 -57.10 -24.70 26.01
CA ALA A 51 -57.83 -25.92 26.32
C ALA A 51 -57.06 -27.17 25.81
N PHE A 52 -57.16 -28.26 26.56
CA PHE A 52 -56.61 -29.58 26.24
C PHE A 52 -57.51 -30.71 26.77
N THR A 53 -57.35 -31.91 26.23
CA THR A 53 -57.99 -33.12 26.75
C THR A 53 -57.07 -33.76 27.79
N ASN A 54 -57.56 -33.93 29.02
CA ASN A 54 -56.81 -34.57 30.10
C ASN A 54 -56.84 -36.10 29.97
N ASN A 55 -56.00 -36.80 30.74
CA ASN A 55 -55.91 -38.27 30.66
C ASN A 55 -57.18 -39.01 31.12
N ILE A 56 -58.12 -38.31 31.79
CA ILE A 56 -59.41 -38.86 32.23
C ILE A 56 -60.56 -38.56 31.24
N GLY A 57 -60.26 -38.02 30.06
CA GLY A 57 -61.23 -37.80 28.96
C GLY A 57 -62.04 -36.50 29.05
N GLY A 58 -61.71 -35.60 29.97
CA GLY A 58 -62.34 -34.27 30.10
C GLY A 58 -61.56 -33.17 29.39
N THR A 59 -62.25 -32.12 28.94
CA THR A 59 -61.61 -30.88 28.49
C THR A 59 -61.23 -30.04 29.71
N SER A 60 -59.98 -29.61 29.78
CA SER A 60 -59.43 -28.75 30.84
C SER A 60 -58.72 -27.56 30.20
N THR A 61 -58.75 -26.40 30.83
CA THR A 61 -58.02 -25.22 30.35
C THR A 61 -56.88 -24.92 31.29
N ILE A 62 -55.64 -24.93 30.78
CA ILE A 62 -54.51 -24.39 31.55
C ILE A 62 -54.52 -22.86 31.40
N SER A 63 -54.39 -22.16 32.51
CA SER A 63 -54.14 -20.71 32.55
C SER A 63 -52.77 -20.46 33.17
N PHE A 64 -51.93 -19.67 32.52
CA PHE A 64 -50.56 -19.43 32.97
C PHE A 64 -50.04 -18.04 32.62
N ASN A 65 -49.03 -17.60 33.34
CA ASN A 65 -48.22 -16.43 33.02
C ASN A 65 -46.74 -16.74 33.31
N PHE A 66 -45.85 -16.09 32.58
CA PHE A 66 -44.44 -16.15 32.91
C PHE A 66 -44.15 -15.19 34.07
N CYS A 67 -43.03 -15.42 34.75
CA CYS A 67 -42.50 -14.49 35.74
C CYS A 67 -43.38 -14.41 37.00
N LYS A 68 -43.01 -13.63 38.03
CA LYS A 68 -43.78 -13.52 39.28
C LYS A 68 -45.05 -12.67 39.11
N VAL A 69 -45.95 -13.07 38.21
CA VAL A 69 -47.26 -12.43 38.04
C VAL A 69 -48.36 -13.38 38.50
N PRO A 70 -49.04 -13.09 39.62
CA PRO A 70 -50.18 -13.87 40.06
C PRO A 70 -51.33 -13.73 39.05
N ILE A 71 -52.09 -14.80 38.84
CA ILE A 71 -53.25 -14.79 37.94
C ILE A 71 -54.51 -14.64 38.79
N SER A 72 -55.36 -13.66 38.47
CA SER A 72 -56.62 -13.40 39.20
C SER A 72 -57.49 -14.64 39.46
N LEU A 73 -57.65 -15.53 38.46
CA LEU A 73 -58.41 -16.78 38.59
C LEU A 73 -57.64 -17.91 39.31
N CYS A 74 -56.33 -17.78 39.47
CA CYS A 74 -55.48 -18.74 40.18
C CYS A 74 -55.03 -18.24 41.58
N GLY A 75 -55.53 -17.10 42.06
CA GLY A 75 -55.06 -16.50 43.31
C GLY A 75 -53.60 -16.04 43.21
N ASN A 76 -52.73 -16.56 44.08
CA ASN A 76 -51.30 -16.19 44.11
C ASN A 76 -50.42 -17.04 43.17
N GLU A 77 -51.02 -17.93 42.39
CA GLU A 77 -50.30 -18.91 41.59
C GLU A 77 -49.97 -18.40 40.18
N ARG A 78 -48.84 -18.84 39.61
CA ARG A 78 -48.41 -18.51 38.22
C ARG A 78 -49.09 -19.34 37.15
N ALA A 79 -49.64 -20.50 37.51
CA ALA A 79 -50.35 -21.38 36.62
C ALA A 79 -51.40 -22.19 37.40
N CYS A 80 -52.55 -22.43 36.79
CA CYS A 80 -53.60 -23.32 37.30
C CYS A 80 -54.41 -23.93 36.15
N ILE A 81 -55.25 -24.91 36.46
CA ILE A 81 -56.21 -25.48 35.51
C ILE A 81 -57.63 -25.13 35.96
N ASP A 82 -58.43 -24.60 35.02
CA ASP A 82 -59.83 -24.21 35.25
C ASP A 82 -60.78 -25.43 35.20
N SER A 83 -60.54 -26.39 36.10
CA SER A 83 -61.53 -27.37 36.51
C SER A 83 -61.49 -27.46 38.03
N SER A 84 -62.63 -27.70 38.66
CA SER A 84 -62.89 -27.57 40.11
C SER A 84 -61.96 -28.34 41.08
N LYS A 85 -60.91 -29.02 40.60
CA LYS A 85 -59.98 -29.85 41.39
C LYS A 85 -58.47 -29.64 41.12
N ALA A 86 -58.08 -28.71 40.26
CA ALA A 86 -56.65 -28.54 39.91
C ALA A 86 -56.06 -27.21 40.45
N GLY A 87 -56.03 -27.09 41.79
CA GLY A 87 -55.34 -26.00 42.49
C GLY A 87 -53.82 -26.05 42.27
N SER A 88 -53.20 -24.87 42.13
CA SER A 88 -51.78 -24.55 41.89
C SER A 88 -50.97 -25.55 41.03
N LEU A 89 -50.30 -25.03 40.02
CA LEU A 89 -49.35 -25.79 39.20
C LEU A 89 -47.87 -25.41 39.41
N ALA A 90 -47.57 -24.39 40.23
CA ALA A 90 -46.24 -23.79 40.21
C ALA A 90 -45.76 -23.14 41.52
N VAL A 91 -44.81 -23.81 42.20
CA VAL A 91 -44.10 -23.24 43.36
C VAL A 91 -42.59 -23.15 43.11
N ASN A 92 -41.97 -24.25 42.65
CA ASN A 92 -40.53 -24.34 42.41
C ASN A 92 -40.21 -24.32 40.90
N GLU A 93 -39.34 -23.42 40.47
CA GLU A 93 -38.93 -23.24 39.07
C GLU A 93 -37.61 -23.96 38.76
N ILE A 94 -37.61 -24.74 37.68
CA ILE A 94 -36.44 -25.44 37.12
C ILE A 94 -36.28 -24.97 35.68
N VAL A 95 -35.11 -24.42 35.35
CA VAL A 95 -34.82 -23.91 34.01
C VAL A 95 -33.77 -24.78 33.33
N SER A 96 -34.00 -25.15 32.09
CA SER A 96 -33.02 -25.85 31.25
C SER A 96 -33.01 -25.26 29.83
N TYR A 97 -31.88 -25.43 29.14
CA TYR A 97 -31.58 -24.77 27.87
C TYR A 97 -31.20 -25.79 26.80
N ALA A 98 -31.69 -25.57 25.57
CA ALA A 98 -31.17 -26.19 24.35
C ALA A 98 -30.77 -25.08 23.35
N SER A 99 -30.16 -25.42 22.22
CA SER A 99 -29.68 -24.44 21.23
C SER A 99 -30.79 -23.49 20.75
N ASN A 100 -32.01 -23.99 20.57
CA ASN A 100 -33.18 -23.24 20.09
C ASN A 100 -34.40 -23.30 21.02
N GLN A 101 -34.23 -23.74 22.28
CA GLN A 101 -35.33 -23.91 23.22
C GLN A 101 -34.96 -23.46 24.64
N LEU A 102 -35.95 -22.87 25.31
CA LEU A 102 -35.95 -22.58 26.74
C LEU A 102 -37.05 -23.43 27.38
N ASN A 103 -36.67 -24.23 28.37
CA ASN A 103 -37.60 -25.07 29.09
C ASN A 103 -37.72 -24.57 30.53
N ILE A 104 -38.93 -24.19 30.92
CA ILE A 104 -39.26 -23.74 32.28
C ILE A 104 -40.22 -24.77 32.88
N GLY A 105 -39.72 -25.56 33.82
CA GLY A 105 -40.51 -26.52 34.59
C GLY A 105 -40.91 -25.93 35.93
N TYR A 106 -42.14 -26.19 36.34
CA TYR A 106 -42.63 -25.91 37.68
C TYR A 106 -43.06 -27.18 38.39
N VAL A 107 -42.74 -27.27 39.68
CA VAL A 107 -43.20 -28.36 40.55
C VAL A 107 -44.04 -27.75 41.66
N THR A 108 -45.22 -28.32 41.90
CA THR A 108 -46.05 -27.96 43.05
C THR A 108 -45.43 -28.44 44.36
N GLU A 109 -45.95 -27.98 45.48
CA GLU A 109 -45.73 -28.69 46.74
C GLU A 109 -46.46 -30.04 46.74
N LYS A 110 -46.11 -30.91 47.69
CA LYS A 110 -46.72 -32.23 47.86
C LYS A 110 -48.18 -32.06 48.31
N LEU A 111 -49.15 -32.26 47.42
CA LEU A 111 -50.55 -31.90 47.66
C LEU A 111 -51.36 -32.91 48.50
N GLY A 112 -50.82 -34.09 48.80
CA GLY A 112 -51.51 -35.12 49.60
C GLY A 112 -52.78 -35.72 48.97
N ILE A 113 -53.18 -35.28 47.78
CA ILE A 113 -54.36 -35.76 47.02
C ILE A 113 -54.04 -36.96 46.12
N THR A 114 -55.04 -37.84 45.93
CA THR A 114 -54.90 -39.16 45.27
C THR A 114 -54.70 -39.13 43.76
N ASP A 115 -55.07 -38.04 43.08
CA ASP A 115 -55.13 -38.08 41.60
C ASP A 115 -53.72 -38.08 40.95
N CYS A 116 -52.67 -37.73 41.72
CA CYS A 116 -51.28 -37.70 41.26
C CYS A 116 -50.39 -38.76 41.95
N LEU A 117 -50.95 -39.88 42.40
CA LEU A 117 -50.18 -40.96 43.06
C LEU A 117 -49.00 -41.45 42.22
N ALA A 118 -49.16 -41.53 40.90
CA ALA A 118 -48.10 -41.91 39.96
C ALA A 118 -46.93 -40.91 39.91
N GLY A 119 -47.19 -39.63 40.21
CA GLY A 119 -46.19 -38.54 40.25
C GLY A 119 -45.67 -38.23 41.65
N GLY A 120 -45.85 -39.11 42.64
CA GLY A 120 -45.39 -38.87 44.01
C GLY A 120 -46.16 -37.76 44.75
N ASN A 121 -47.39 -37.46 44.31
CA ASN A 121 -48.24 -36.35 44.75
C ASN A 121 -47.76 -34.95 44.36
N TYR A 122 -46.91 -34.87 43.33
CA TYR A 122 -46.51 -33.61 42.70
C TYR A 122 -47.24 -33.43 41.37
N ARG A 123 -47.46 -32.17 40.99
CA ARG A 123 -47.80 -31.79 39.63
C ARG A 123 -46.61 -31.09 39.01
N HIS A 124 -46.28 -31.50 37.79
CA HIS A 124 -45.23 -30.91 36.98
C HIS A 124 -45.86 -30.09 35.87
N THR A 125 -45.38 -28.88 35.66
CA THR A 125 -45.84 -28.01 34.56
C THR A 125 -44.65 -27.54 33.77
N ASN A 126 -44.50 -28.02 32.55
CA ASN A 126 -43.35 -27.74 31.71
C ASN A 126 -43.77 -26.83 30.56
N PHE A 127 -43.09 -25.70 30.43
CA PHE A 127 -43.18 -24.81 29.28
C PHE A 127 -41.98 -25.04 28.38
N TYR A 128 -42.23 -25.51 27.16
CA TYR A 128 -41.23 -25.71 26.12
C TYR A 128 -41.35 -24.55 25.14
N LEU A 129 -40.49 -23.54 25.29
CA LEU A 129 -40.49 -22.37 24.42
C LEU A 129 -39.45 -22.59 23.31
N LYS A 130 -39.88 -22.52 22.05
CA LYS A 130 -39.04 -22.66 20.86
C LYS A 130 -38.98 -21.34 20.08
N CYS A 131 -37.80 -21.02 19.54
CA CYS A 131 -37.66 -19.88 18.64
C CYS A 131 -38.54 -20.07 17.39
N ASP A 132 -39.31 -19.03 17.09
CA ASP A 132 -40.05 -18.88 15.85
C ASP A 132 -40.07 -17.39 15.47
N PRO A 133 -39.32 -16.98 14.44
CA PRO A 133 -39.20 -15.57 14.06
C PRO A 133 -40.51 -14.99 13.50
N SER A 134 -41.48 -15.83 13.08
CA SER A 134 -42.73 -15.39 12.45
C SER A 134 -43.81 -14.99 13.45
N THR A 135 -43.64 -15.31 14.73
CA THR A 135 -44.71 -15.21 15.73
C THR A 135 -44.22 -14.50 16.99
N ASP A 136 -44.94 -13.44 17.43
CA ASP A 136 -44.67 -12.77 18.70
C ASP A 136 -44.77 -13.75 19.88
N PHE A 137 -45.90 -14.45 19.97
CA PHE A 137 -46.16 -15.50 20.94
C PHE A 137 -47.35 -16.35 20.50
N LYS A 138 -47.22 -17.68 20.52
CA LYS A 138 -48.32 -18.62 20.26
C LYS A 138 -48.16 -19.90 21.07
N VAL A 139 -49.21 -20.26 21.80
CA VAL A 139 -49.33 -21.60 22.38
C VAL A 139 -49.69 -22.56 21.24
N ILE A 140 -48.84 -23.55 21.01
CA ILE A 140 -49.02 -24.53 19.94
C ILE A 140 -49.95 -25.64 20.42
N GLN A 141 -49.66 -26.18 21.60
CA GLN A 141 -50.38 -27.30 22.19
C GLN A 141 -50.17 -27.33 23.69
N VAL A 142 -51.19 -27.82 24.40
CA VAL A 142 -51.11 -28.23 25.81
C VAL A 142 -51.54 -29.69 25.89
N GLN A 143 -50.84 -30.47 26.69
CA GLN A 143 -51.21 -31.86 26.97
C GLN A 143 -50.81 -32.27 28.38
N GLU A 144 -51.53 -33.24 28.93
CA GLU A 144 -51.12 -33.93 30.15
C GLU A 144 -50.45 -35.25 29.77
N ASN A 145 -49.13 -35.36 29.93
CA ASN A 145 -48.40 -36.58 29.60
C ASN A 145 -47.08 -36.69 30.39
N PRO A 146 -46.94 -37.67 31.32
CA PRO A 146 -47.98 -38.56 31.85
C PRO A 146 -48.99 -37.82 32.75
N ILE A 147 -49.87 -38.55 33.46
CA ILE A 147 -50.80 -38.00 34.48
C ILE A 147 -50.05 -37.03 35.41
N CYS A 148 -50.66 -35.87 35.67
CA CYS A 148 -50.10 -34.79 36.48
C CYS A 148 -48.80 -34.15 35.96
N THR A 149 -48.43 -34.38 34.70
CA THR A 149 -47.38 -33.64 33.99
C THR A 149 -47.98 -32.87 32.84
N TYR A 150 -48.09 -31.55 32.98
CA TYR A 150 -48.70 -30.66 32.01
C TYR A 150 -47.63 -30.02 31.13
N ASN A 151 -47.55 -30.43 29.88
CA ASN A 151 -46.59 -29.94 28.90
C ASN A 151 -47.26 -28.90 27.99
N THR A 152 -46.70 -27.71 27.96
CA THR A 152 -47.15 -26.58 27.14
C THR A 152 -46.05 -26.23 26.13
N TYR A 153 -46.35 -26.35 24.84
CA TYR A 153 -45.40 -26.04 23.76
C TYR A 153 -45.72 -24.67 23.18
N ILE A 154 -44.70 -23.82 23.08
CA ILE A 154 -44.84 -22.39 22.78
C ILE A 154 -43.86 -22.00 21.68
N SER A 155 -44.36 -21.26 20.70
CA SER A 155 -43.58 -20.58 19.66
C SER A 155 -43.46 -19.10 20.02
N SER A 156 -42.26 -18.52 19.99
CA SER A 156 -42.09 -17.07 20.16
C SER A 156 -40.77 -16.57 19.59
N LYS A 157 -40.79 -15.41 18.93
CA LYS A 157 -39.61 -14.68 18.46
C LYS A 157 -38.70 -14.21 19.60
N VAL A 158 -39.20 -14.11 20.83
CA VAL A 158 -38.42 -13.71 22.01
C VAL A 158 -37.40 -14.78 22.43
N ILE A 159 -37.59 -16.02 21.97
CA ILE A 159 -36.66 -17.13 22.18
C ILE A 159 -35.59 -17.20 21.08
N CYS A 160 -35.76 -16.40 20.02
CA CYS A 160 -34.76 -16.30 18.98
C CYS A 160 -33.57 -15.47 19.45
N ARG A 161 -32.39 -15.81 18.91
CA ARG A 161 -31.14 -15.11 19.18
C ARG A 161 -31.01 -13.90 18.27
N GLU A 162 -30.43 -12.84 18.82
CA GLU A 162 -29.99 -11.68 18.05
C GLU A 162 -28.60 -11.96 17.49
N CYS A 163 -28.38 -11.60 16.22
CA CYS A 163 -27.06 -11.69 15.62
C CYS A 163 -26.25 -10.42 15.86
N LEU A 164 -24.93 -10.56 15.94
CA LEU A 164 -24.01 -9.45 16.13
C LEU A 164 -24.21 -8.40 15.02
N TYR A 165 -24.40 -7.13 15.42
CA TYR A 165 -24.64 -6.00 14.52
C TYR A 165 -25.79 -6.17 13.52
N ASN A 166 -26.73 -7.09 13.77
CA ASN A 166 -27.73 -7.52 12.78
C ASN A 166 -27.08 -7.96 11.45
N CYS A 167 -25.92 -8.62 11.53
CA CYS A 167 -25.09 -8.98 10.39
C CYS A 167 -24.71 -7.78 9.51
N SER A 168 -24.63 -6.58 10.09
CA SER A 168 -24.29 -5.32 9.42
C SER A 168 -25.12 -5.02 8.16
N ASN A 169 -26.31 -5.63 8.03
CA ASN A 169 -27.13 -5.66 6.81
C ASN A 169 -26.48 -6.33 5.58
N HIS A 170 -25.41 -7.08 5.81
CA HIS A 170 -24.59 -7.76 4.82
C HIS A 170 -24.62 -9.28 4.97
N GLY A 171 -25.66 -9.81 5.58
CA GLY A 171 -25.76 -11.24 5.81
C GLY A 171 -27.14 -11.67 6.27
N ILE A 172 -27.30 -12.98 6.35
CA ILE A 172 -28.51 -13.61 6.87
C ILE A 172 -28.24 -14.04 8.30
N CYS A 173 -29.02 -13.51 9.24
CA CYS A 173 -28.95 -13.89 10.64
C CYS A 173 -29.57 -15.28 10.85
N ASN A 174 -28.78 -16.23 11.34
CA ASN A 174 -29.33 -17.47 11.87
C ASN A 174 -29.86 -17.22 13.28
N VAL A 175 -31.14 -16.90 13.37
CA VAL A 175 -31.84 -16.61 14.64
C VAL A 175 -31.88 -17.78 15.64
N TYR A 176 -31.45 -18.98 15.26
CA TYR A 176 -31.35 -20.13 16.16
C TYR A 176 -29.99 -20.25 16.82
N THR A 177 -28.90 -19.85 16.14
CA THR A 177 -27.53 -19.94 16.68
C THR A 177 -26.96 -18.58 17.10
N GLY A 178 -27.45 -17.49 16.50
CA GLY A 178 -26.93 -16.13 16.65
C GLY A 178 -25.80 -15.81 15.67
N ASP A 179 -25.50 -16.73 14.75
CA ASP A 179 -24.41 -16.57 13.78
C ASP A 179 -24.89 -15.83 12.52
N CYS A 180 -24.01 -15.04 11.94
CA CYS A 180 -24.23 -14.41 10.65
C CYS A 180 -23.65 -15.22 9.50
N LEU A 181 -24.45 -15.45 8.45
CA LEU A 181 -23.94 -15.87 7.16
C LEU A 181 -23.74 -14.65 6.27
N CYS A 182 -22.50 -14.23 6.09
CA CYS A 182 -22.17 -13.03 5.32
C CYS A 182 -22.40 -13.20 3.81
N ASP A 183 -22.69 -12.08 3.17
CA ASP A 183 -22.79 -11.95 1.73
C ASP A 183 -21.41 -12.09 1.07
N SER A 184 -21.37 -12.00 -0.25
CA SER A 184 -20.10 -12.11 -0.98
C SER A 184 -19.10 -10.99 -0.67
N GLN A 185 -19.57 -9.81 -0.24
CA GLN A 185 -18.78 -8.58 -0.12
C GLN A 185 -18.20 -8.37 1.29
N THR A 186 -18.63 -9.16 2.28
CA THR A 186 -18.25 -8.99 3.69
C THR A 186 -17.79 -10.29 4.36
N GLU A 187 -17.11 -10.13 5.49
CA GLU A 187 -16.69 -11.20 6.40
C GLU A 187 -16.67 -10.71 7.84
N GLY A 188 -16.33 -11.61 8.77
CA GLY A 188 -16.39 -11.36 10.21
C GLY A 188 -17.57 -12.06 10.87
N LEU A 189 -17.64 -11.95 12.20
CA LEU A 189 -18.69 -12.63 12.98
C LEU A 189 -20.07 -11.98 12.83
N GLY A 190 -20.09 -10.69 12.51
CA GLY A 190 -21.28 -9.87 12.25
C GLY A 190 -21.25 -9.21 10.87
N CYS A 191 -20.48 -9.75 9.93
CA CYS A 191 -20.32 -9.23 8.56
C CYS A 191 -19.85 -7.76 8.49
N GLU A 192 -19.03 -7.38 9.47
CA GLU A 192 -18.55 -6.02 9.68
C GLU A 192 -17.33 -5.65 8.83
N SER A 193 -16.58 -6.64 8.34
CA SER A 193 -15.34 -6.41 7.59
C SER A 193 -15.60 -6.46 6.08
N SER A 194 -15.19 -5.43 5.35
CA SER A 194 -15.28 -5.40 3.90
C SER A 194 -14.20 -6.26 3.25
N LYS A 195 -14.58 -7.03 2.22
CA LYS A 195 -13.67 -7.79 1.37
C LYS A 195 -13.32 -7.05 0.07
N LEU A 196 -13.84 -5.84 -0.12
CA LEU A 196 -13.70 -5.10 -1.37
C LEU A 196 -12.31 -4.50 -1.49
N PHE A 197 -11.67 -4.70 -2.65
CA PHE A 197 -10.41 -4.04 -2.98
C PHE A 197 -10.27 -3.90 -4.49
N ILE A 198 -9.39 -2.98 -4.91
CA ILE A 198 -9.01 -2.79 -6.31
C ILE A 198 -7.50 -3.06 -6.42
N SER A 199 -7.13 -4.00 -7.27
CA SER A 199 -5.74 -4.45 -7.43
C SER A 199 -5.03 -3.85 -8.65
N SER A 200 -5.76 -3.63 -9.74
CA SER A 200 -5.24 -2.96 -10.93
C SER A 200 -6.36 -2.38 -11.79
N SER A 201 -6.00 -1.57 -12.77
CA SER A 201 -6.93 -1.03 -13.75
C SER A 201 -6.22 -0.88 -15.09
N ASP A 202 -6.99 -1.08 -16.16
CA ASP A 202 -6.60 -0.58 -17.47
C ASP A 202 -6.47 0.95 -17.42
N SER A 203 -5.64 1.49 -18.30
CA SER A 203 -5.58 2.92 -18.60
C SER A 203 -6.47 3.25 -19.80
N ALA A 204 -6.83 4.53 -19.99
CA ALA A 204 -7.57 4.98 -21.17
C ALA A 204 -6.91 6.19 -21.85
N PRO A 205 -7.05 6.36 -23.18
CA PRO A 205 -6.56 7.56 -23.85
C PRO A 205 -7.20 8.85 -23.31
N GLU A 206 -6.41 9.91 -23.16
CA GLU A 206 -6.87 11.23 -22.69
C GLU A 206 -8.00 11.80 -23.56
N GLU A 207 -7.89 11.67 -24.88
CA GLU A 207 -8.76 12.36 -25.84
C GLU A 207 -10.11 11.68 -26.03
N THR A 208 -10.18 10.36 -25.80
CA THR A 208 -11.38 9.57 -26.09
C THR A 208 -11.96 8.87 -24.87
N GLY A 209 -11.16 8.64 -23.83
CA GLY A 209 -11.50 7.63 -22.82
C GLY A 209 -11.69 6.27 -23.50
N GLY A 210 -12.64 5.47 -22.99
CA GLY A 210 -13.00 4.20 -23.61
C GLY A 210 -13.51 3.16 -22.63
N LEU A 211 -13.62 1.94 -23.11
CA LEU A 211 -13.92 0.76 -22.32
C LEU A 211 -12.68 0.37 -21.51
N ILE A 212 -12.83 0.24 -20.19
CA ILE A 212 -11.75 -0.15 -19.28
C ILE A 212 -12.19 -1.34 -18.43
N ASN A 213 -11.22 -2.16 -18.02
CA ASN A 213 -11.41 -3.16 -17.00
C ASN A 213 -10.72 -2.73 -15.70
N ILE A 214 -11.41 -2.96 -14.59
CA ILE A 214 -10.94 -2.71 -13.23
C ILE A 214 -10.89 -4.06 -12.52
N TYR A 215 -9.75 -4.41 -11.96
CA TYR A 215 -9.50 -5.70 -11.34
C TYR A 215 -9.45 -5.59 -9.83
N GLY A 216 -9.89 -6.62 -9.12
CA GLY A 216 -9.96 -6.59 -7.66
C GLY A 216 -10.82 -7.69 -7.08
N TYR A 217 -11.61 -7.37 -6.06
CA TYR A 217 -12.70 -8.20 -5.56
C TYR A 217 -13.92 -7.33 -5.26
N PHE A 218 -15.04 -7.64 -5.90
CA PHE A 218 -16.25 -6.81 -5.85
C PHE A 218 -17.48 -7.57 -5.33
N GLY A 219 -17.38 -8.90 -5.19
CA GLY A 219 -18.51 -9.77 -4.88
C GLY A 219 -19.65 -9.69 -5.90
N ASN A 220 -20.86 -10.04 -5.47
CA ASN A 220 -22.09 -9.79 -6.22
C ASN A 220 -22.45 -8.31 -6.11
N ILE A 221 -22.29 -7.58 -7.21
CA ILE A 221 -22.65 -6.17 -7.27
C ILE A 221 -24.17 -6.02 -7.40
N THR A 222 -24.73 -4.94 -6.82
CA THR A 222 -26.14 -4.59 -7.06
C THR A 222 -26.31 -3.80 -8.36
N ASN A 223 -27.56 -3.66 -8.83
CA ASN A 223 -27.88 -2.82 -10.00
C ASN A 223 -27.56 -1.33 -9.81
N ASN A 224 -27.28 -0.91 -8.57
CA ASN A 224 -26.98 0.47 -8.23
C ASN A 224 -25.49 0.67 -7.94
N ALA A 225 -24.64 -0.34 -8.18
CA ALA A 225 -23.20 -0.19 -8.06
C ALA A 225 -22.68 0.92 -8.97
N GLN A 226 -21.73 1.71 -8.46
CA GLN A 226 -21.15 2.86 -9.14
C GLN A 226 -19.63 2.84 -9.09
N ILE A 227 -19.02 3.29 -10.17
CA ILE A 227 -17.57 3.45 -10.28
C ILE A 227 -17.29 4.90 -10.66
N LEU A 228 -16.47 5.57 -9.85
CA LEU A 228 -15.97 6.91 -10.12
C LEU A 228 -14.47 6.86 -10.40
N ILE A 229 -14.04 7.53 -11.47
CA ILE A 229 -12.64 7.76 -11.82
C ILE A 229 -12.36 9.25 -11.58
N GLY A 230 -11.76 9.57 -10.42
CA GLY A 230 -11.79 10.92 -9.88
C GLY A 230 -13.23 11.38 -9.70
N ASP A 231 -13.59 12.48 -10.39
CA ASP A 231 -14.94 13.06 -10.32
C ASP A 231 -15.89 12.53 -11.41
N LYS A 232 -15.43 11.64 -12.28
CA LYS A 232 -16.17 11.18 -13.47
C LYS A 232 -16.80 9.81 -13.24
N LEU A 233 -18.07 9.68 -13.63
CA LEU A 233 -18.78 8.40 -13.59
C LEU A 233 -18.34 7.47 -14.73
N CYS A 234 -17.86 6.29 -14.37
CA CYS A 234 -17.61 5.22 -15.33
C CYS A 234 -18.93 4.50 -15.63
N LYS A 235 -19.42 4.66 -16.85
CA LYS A 235 -20.80 4.28 -17.23
C LYS A 235 -20.93 2.77 -17.38
N ASN A 236 -22.11 2.26 -17.01
CA ASN A 236 -22.55 0.87 -17.16
C ASN A 236 -21.56 -0.15 -16.54
N PRO A 237 -21.29 -0.07 -15.23
CA PRO A 237 -20.47 -1.07 -14.56
C PRO A 237 -21.14 -2.45 -14.68
N ILE A 238 -20.47 -3.37 -15.34
CA ILE A 238 -20.85 -4.78 -15.37
C ILE A 238 -19.76 -5.59 -14.69
N SER A 239 -20.17 -6.55 -13.85
CA SER A 239 -19.25 -7.61 -13.45
C SER A 239 -18.88 -8.43 -14.69
N GLY A 240 -17.69 -9.03 -14.68
CA GLY A 240 -17.33 -10.06 -15.65
C GLY A 240 -18.33 -11.22 -15.69
N PRO A 241 -18.02 -12.31 -16.41
CA PRO A 241 -18.86 -13.50 -16.48
C PRO A 241 -19.35 -13.95 -15.09
N PRO A 242 -20.52 -14.62 -14.99
CA PRO A 242 -21.04 -15.07 -13.70
C PRO A 242 -19.98 -15.79 -12.86
N ASN A 243 -19.89 -15.43 -11.57
CA ASN A 243 -18.90 -15.94 -10.60
C ASN A 243 -17.44 -15.42 -10.79
N VAL A 244 -17.21 -14.48 -11.70
CA VAL A 244 -15.92 -13.78 -11.84
C VAL A 244 -16.02 -12.44 -11.12
N TRP A 245 -15.92 -12.47 -9.78
CA TRP A 245 -16.02 -11.29 -8.92
C TRP A 245 -14.78 -10.37 -8.95
N ASN A 246 -13.82 -10.66 -9.83
CA ASN A 246 -12.52 -10.01 -9.82
C ASN A 246 -12.33 -8.96 -10.90
N THR A 247 -13.35 -8.72 -11.73
CA THR A 247 -13.27 -7.78 -12.85
C THR A 247 -14.59 -7.03 -12.98
N LEU A 248 -14.51 -5.70 -13.02
CA LEU A 248 -15.57 -4.81 -13.46
C LEU A 248 -15.18 -4.21 -14.80
N GLN A 249 -16.15 -4.05 -15.69
CA GLN A 249 -15.97 -3.35 -16.96
C GLN A 249 -16.91 -2.16 -17.01
N CYS A 250 -16.41 -1.02 -17.47
CA CYS A 250 -17.20 0.20 -17.62
C CYS A 250 -16.58 1.11 -18.68
N THR A 251 -17.35 2.09 -19.16
CA THR A 251 -16.88 3.07 -20.15
C THR A 251 -16.64 4.42 -19.48
N ILE A 252 -15.40 4.90 -19.53
CA ILE A 252 -15.03 6.22 -19.04
C ILE A 252 -14.91 7.21 -20.19
N GLU A 253 -15.29 8.46 -19.95
CA GLU A 253 -15.09 9.54 -20.92
C GLU A 253 -13.66 10.08 -20.91
N ALA A 254 -13.31 10.85 -21.95
CA ALA A 254 -12.07 11.61 -22.06
C ALA A 254 -11.70 12.36 -20.78
N GLY A 255 -10.43 12.47 -20.45
CA GLY A 255 -9.93 13.06 -19.21
C GLY A 255 -8.43 13.26 -19.26
N SER A 256 -7.82 13.55 -18.10
CA SER A 256 -6.39 13.79 -18.03
C SER A 256 -5.80 13.40 -16.67
N GLY A 257 -4.51 13.10 -16.70
CA GLY A 257 -3.68 12.82 -15.53
C GLY A 257 -4.04 11.54 -14.78
N VAL A 258 -3.51 11.43 -13.56
CA VAL A 258 -3.72 10.29 -12.66
C VAL A 258 -4.92 10.53 -11.76
N LYS A 259 -5.76 9.50 -11.56
CA LYS A 259 -7.00 9.56 -10.79
C LYS A 259 -7.13 8.38 -9.83
N ASN A 260 -7.87 8.63 -8.76
CA ASN A 260 -8.36 7.57 -7.89
C ASN A 260 -9.52 6.82 -8.54
N ILE A 261 -9.69 5.55 -8.20
CA ILE A 261 -10.86 4.75 -8.57
C ILE A 261 -11.66 4.53 -7.30
N THR A 262 -12.93 4.92 -7.30
CA THR A 262 -13.85 4.64 -6.18
C THR A 262 -14.93 3.69 -6.67
N PHE A 263 -15.05 2.53 -6.02
CA PHE A 263 -16.19 1.63 -6.20
C PHE A 263 -17.12 1.76 -5.00
N GLN A 264 -18.41 1.93 -5.26
CA GLN A 264 -19.46 2.02 -4.24
C GLN A 264 -20.60 1.08 -4.62
N ASP A 265 -21.16 0.39 -3.64
CA ASP A 265 -22.34 -0.43 -3.82
C ASP A 265 -23.42 -0.06 -2.79
N ASN A 266 -24.69 -0.27 -3.15
CA ASN A 266 -25.86 0.25 -2.43
C ASN A 266 -26.04 -0.26 -1.00
N ASN A 267 -25.20 -1.19 -0.57
CA ASN A 267 -25.18 -1.69 0.79
C ASN A 267 -24.30 -0.82 1.72
N GLY A 268 -23.81 0.33 1.25
CA GLY A 268 -22.98 1.26 2.03
C GLY A 268 -21.49 0.93 2.03
N LEU A 269 -21.09 -0.12 1.30
CA LEU A 269 -19.68 -0.48 1.12
C LEU A 269 -19.05 0.34 0.01
N SER A 270 -17.80 0.73 0.25
CA SER A 270 -16.96 1.41 -0.73
C SER A 270 -15.52 0.94 -0.63
N THR A 271 -14.81 0.96 -1.74
CA THR A 271 -13.35 0.79 -1.78
C THR A 271 -12.71 1.84 -2.68
N LEU A 272 -11.47 2.18 -2.39
CA LEU A 272 -10.71 3.25 -3.04
C LEU A 272 -9.36 2.72 -3.53
N GLY A 273 -9.12 2.80 -4.83
CA GLY A 273 -7.81 2.65 -5.43
C GLY A 273 -7.16 4.02 -5.58
N ILE A 274 -6.18 4.34 -4.75
CA ILE A 274 -5.48 5.63 -4.79
C ILE A 274 -4.53 5.67 -5.98
N ASN A 275 -4.62 6.73 -6.79
CA ASN A 275 -3.78 6.97 -7.97
C ASN A 275 -3.69 5.75 -8.90
N LEU A 276 -4.76 4.96 -9.01
CA LEU A 276 -4.74 3.66 -9.67
C LEU A 276 -5.13 3.72 -11.15
N PHE A 277 -5.71 4.84 -11.59
CA PHE A 277 -6.09 5.07 -12.97
C PHE A 277 -5.24 6.16 -13.59
N LYS A 278 -4.74 5.92 -14.82
CA LYS A 278 -4.07 6.96 -15.60
C LYS A 278 -4.78 7.15 -16.93
N TYR A 279 -5.08 8.40 -17.25
CA TYR A 279 -5.30 8.76 -18.64
C TYR A 279 -3.96 8.85 -19.35
N THR A 280 -3.82 8.09 -20.44
CA THR A 280 -2.58 8.03 -21.22
C THR A 280 -2.64 9.06 -22.34
N PRO A 281 -1.64 9.94 -22.48
CA PRO A 281 -1.58 10.86 -23.59
C PRO A 281 -1.39 10.09 -24.89
N LYS A 282 -1.92 10.62 -26.01
CA LYS A 282 -1.65 10.06 -27.35
C LYS A 282 -0.17 10.07 -27.73
N VAL A 283 0.58 11.05 -27.19
CA VAL A 283 2.01 11.22 -27.42
C VAL A 283 2.69 11.48 -26.08
N TYR A 284 3.64 10.63 -25.71
CA TYR A 284 4.53 10.88 -24.60
C TYR A 284 5.65 11.82 -25.02
N GLN A 285 5.99 12.75 -24.13
CA GLN A 285 7.17 13.59 -24.29
C GLN A 285 8.40 12.83 -23.81
N CYS A 286 9.53 13.02 -24.49
CA CYS A 286 10.81 12.53 -24.00
C CYS A 286 11.48 13.58 -23.14
N LEU A 287 12.26 13.12 -22.14
CA LEU A 287 13.06 14.02 -21.31
C LEU A 287 13.92 14.93 -22.20
N ASN A 288 13.79 16.24 -22.01
CA ASN A 288 14.51 17.28 -22.77
C ASN A 288 14.47 17.12 -24.30
N ASN A 289 13.45 16.46 -24.87
CA ASN A 289 13.38 16.11 -26.29
C ASN A 289 14.64 15.38 -26.81
N CYS A 290 15.23 14.52 -25.98
CA CYS A 290 16.50 13.85 -26.28
C CYS A 290 17.66 14.83 -26.54
N THR A 291 17.63 15.98 -25.86
CA THR A 291 18.62 17.07 -25.86
C THR A 291 18.79 17.77 -27.20
N LYS A 292 19.15 17.04 -28.26
CA LYS A 292 19.25 17.50 -29.64
C LYS A 292 18.82 16.39 -30.59
N ILE A 293 18.17 16.77 -31.70
CA ILE A 293 17.78 15.84 -32.76
C ILE A 293 18.97 15.09 -33.41
N SER A 294 20.19 15.58 -33.24
CA SER A 294 21.43 14.94 -33.71
C SER A 294 22.04 13.97 -32.69
N GLN A 295 21.48 13.86 -31.48
CA GLN A 295 22.00 13.04 -30.38
C GLN A 295 21.10 11.84 -30.09
N GLY A 296 19.80 11.97 -30.35
CA GLY A 296 18.86 10.86 -30.25
C GLY A 296 17.52 11.16 -30.90
N LYS A 297 16.67 10.15 -30.89
CA LYS A 297 15.30 10.19 -31.39
C LYS A 297 14.34 9.84 -30.26
N CYS A 298 13.30 10.64 -30.09
CA CYS A 298 12.22 10.34 -29.16
C CYS A 298 11.28 9.28 -29.74
N ASP A 299 11.03 8.21 -28.98
CA ASP A 299 9.88 7.35 -29.23
C ASP A 299 8.65 7.95 -28.52
N SER A 300 7.80 8.62 -29.30
CA SER A 300 6.57 9.25 -28.81
C SER A 300 5.53 8.26 -28.25
N SER A 301 5.68 6.96 -28.52
CA SER A 301 4.76 5.94 -28.00
C SER A 301 5.09 5.52 -26.56
N THR A 302 6.36 5.65 -26.16
CA THR A 302 6.86 5.25 -24.83
C THR A 302 7.50 6.40 -24.06
N GLY A 303 7.77 7.56 -24.68
CA GLY A 303 8.48 8.68 -24.05
C GLY A 303 9.97 8.41 -23.79
N VAL A 304 10.53 7.38 -24.42
CA VAL A 304 11.94 6.97 -24.23
C VAL A 304 12.80 7.50 -25.37
N CYS A 305 13.98 8.04 -25.03
CA CYS A 305 14.97 8.44 -26.03
C CYS A 305 15.80 7.25 -26.51
N GLU A 306 15.90 7.10 -27.83
CA GLU A 306 16.90 6.24 -28.47
C GLU A 306 18.11 7.08 -28.87
N CYS A 307 19.20 6.92 -28.13
CA CYS A 307 20.43 7.67 -28.39
C CYS A 307 21.21 7.12 -29.57
N PHE A 308 21.70 8.05 -30.40
CA PHE A 308 22.58 7.74 -31.52
C PHE A 308 23.97 7.34 -31.03
N GLN A 309 24.76 6.75 -31.92
CA GLN A 309 26.11 6.30 -31.60
C GLN A 309 26.95 7.47 -31.05
N GLY A 310 27.62 7.21 -29.91
CA GLY A 310 28.42 8.21 -29.21
C GLY A 310 27.67 8.99 -28.14
N TYR A 311 26.35 8.82 -28.02
CA TYR A 311 25.52 9.42 -26.97
C TYR A 311 24.87 8.38 -26.08
N SER A 312 24.60 8.74 -24.83
CA SER A 312 23.95 7.89 -23.81
C SER A 312 23.14 8.70 -22.81
N GLY A 313 22.45 8.00 -21.91
CA GLY A 313 21.60 8.64 -20.89
C GLY A 313 20.13 8.75 -21.29
N LEU A 314 19.29 9.16 -20.33
CA LEU A 314 17.84 9.19 -20.48
C LEU A 314 17.33 10.20 -21.51
N ASP A 315 18.11 11.25 -21.78
CA ASP A 315 17.84 12.30 -22.77
C ASP A 315 18.97 12.44 -23.81
N CYS A 316 19.88 11.48 -23.91
CA CYS A 316 21.01 11.51 -24.85
C CYS A 316 21.97 12.70 -24.68
N SER A 317 21.96 13.37 -23.53
CA SER A 317 22.85 14.51 -23.24
C SER A 317 24.31 14.10 -23.02
N ALA A 318 24.57 12.87 -22.57
CA ALA A 318 25.92 12.41 -22.28
C ALA A 318 26.63 11.93 -23.54
N GLN A 319 27.88 12.34 -23.72
CA GLN A 319 28.76 11.81 -24.76
C GLN A 319 29.55 10.64 -24.18
N LEU A 320 29.55 9.50 -24.88
CA LEU A 320 30.33 8.33 -24.49
C LEU A 320 31.82 8.64 -24.63
N ASN A 321 32.48 8.93 -23.51
CA ASN A 321 33.94 8.98 -23.43
C ASN A 321 34.47 7.58 -23.12
N SER A 322 35.56 7.17 -23.78
CA SER A 322 36.18 5.84 -23.59
C SER A 322 36.75 5.62 -22.18
N ASN A 323 36.90 6.67 -21.37
CA ASN A 323 37.44 6.63 -20.01
C ASN A 323 36.34 6.75 -18.93
N ASN A 324 35.28 5.96 -19.04
CA ASN A 324 34.29 5.87 -17.96
C ASN A 324 34.82 4.93 -16.87
N ASN A 325 35.43 5.50 -15.82
CA ASN A 325 35.80 4.79 -14.59
C ASN A 325 34.58 4.57 -13.67
N THR A 326 33.42 4.28 -14.25
CA THR A 326 32.22 3.99 -13.45
C THR A 326 32.26 2.53 -13.06
N GLU A 327 32.27 2.25 -11.77
CA GLU A 327 32.19 0.89 -11.24
C GLU A 327 30.85 0.71 -10.54
N THR A 328 30.24 -0.45 -10.77
CA THR A 328 29.08 -0.90 -10.03
C THR A 328 29.50 -2.02 -9.09
N SER A 329 28.94 -2.02 -7.88
CA SER A 329 29.10 -3.12 -6.93
C SER A 329 27.84 -3.26 -6.09
N VAL A 330 27.67 -4.44 -5.51
CA VAL A 330 26.58 -4.74 -4.58
C VAL A 330 27.17 -5.26 -3.28
N THR A 331 26.46 -5.00 -2.18
CA THR A 331 26.90 -5.34 -0.83
C THR A 331 25.96 -6.34 -0.20
N ASN A 332 26.46 -7.14 0.74
CA ASN A 332 25.68 -8.16 1.45
C ASN A 332 24.42 -7.63 2.16
N ASN A 333 24.36 -6.33 2.46
CA ASN A 333 23.22 -5.71 3.11
C ASN A 333 22.12 -5.22 2.15
N GLY A 334 22.22 -5.50 0.86
CA GLY A 334 21.28 -5.04 -0.15
C GLY A 334 21.59 -3.64 -0.72
N SER A 335 22.71 -3.01 -0.36
CA SER A 335 23.08 -1.74 -1.02
C SER A 335 23.66 -2.01 -2.41
N SER A 336 23.16 -1.28 -3.39
CA SER A 336 23.80 -1.08 -4.68
C SER A 336 24.69 0.17 -4.61
N ILE A 337 25.91 0.08 -5.13
CA ILE A 337 26.86 1.19 -5.16
C ILE A 337 27.26 1.45 -6.61
N ILE A 338 27.14 2.71 -7.04
CA ILE A 338 27.72 3.20 -8.30
C ILE A 338 28.77 4.24 -7.95
N SER A 339 30.04 3.89 -8.15
CA SER A 339 31.17 4.80 -7.93
C SER A 339 31.70 5.32 -9.26
N ASN A 340 32.06 6.60 -9.30
CA ASN A 340 32.79 7.19 -10.39
C ASN A 340 33.86 8.13 -9.81
N GLN A 341 35.11 7.70 -9.86
CA GLN A 341 36.26 8.37 -9.23
C GLN A 341 35.98 8.68 -7.73
N ASN A 342 35.86 9.95 -7.35
CA ASN A 342 35.70 10.41 -5.96
C ASN A 342 34.24 10.49 -5.48
N VAL A 343 33.26 10.21 -6.34
CA VAL A 343 31.83 10.29 -6.02
C VAL A 343 31.25 8.88 -5.99
N THR A 344 30.52 8.59 -4.93
CA THR A 344 29.86 7.29 -4.71
C THR A 344 28.39 7.51 -4.44
N TYR A 345 27.55 6.92 -5.27
CA TYR A 345 26.10 6.86 -5.09
C TYR A 345 25.72 5.51 -4.52
N SER A 346 24.86 5.51 -3.50
CA SER A 346 24.31 4.30 -2.90
C SER A 346 22.79 4.26 -3.07
N ILE A 347 22.25 3.08 -3.38
CA ILE A 347 20.81 2.82 -3.53
C ILE A 347 20.46 1.66 -2.62
N ASN A 348 19.41 1.84 -1.83
CA ASN A 348 18.95 0.88 -0.85
C ASN A 348 17.43 0.80 -0.82
N ILE A 349 16.89 -0.42 -0.78
CA ILE A 349 15.51 -0.62 -0.33
C ILE A 349 15.51 -0.42 1.19
N TYR A 350 14.82 0.62 1.65
CA TYR A 350 14.80 1.02 3.05
C TYR A 350 13.73 0.26 3.84
N SER A 351 12.46 0.40 3.42
CA SER A 351 11.33 -0.19 4.13
C SER A 351 10.14 -0.49 3.22
N LEU A 352 9.28 -1.40 3.67
CA LEU A 352 7.95 -1.65 3.12
C LEU A 352 6.91 -1.16 4.12
N VAL A 353 5.99 -0.32 3.67
CA VAL A 353 4.99 0.33 4.53
C VAL A 353 3.59 -0.03 4.06
N GLU A 354 2.73 -0.42 4.99
CA GLU A 354 1.29 -0.60 4.79
C GLU A 354 0.55 0.65 5.26
N TYR A 355 -0.28 1.21 4.39
CA TYR A 355 -1.15 2.34 4.70
C TYR A 355 -2.61 1.91 4.67
N ASP A 356 -3.43 2.54 5.51
CA ASP A 356 -4.88 2.51 5.36
C ASP A 356 -5.36 3.45 4.26
N ILE A 357 -6.66 3.37 3.95
CA ILE A 357 -7.36 4.21 2.97
C ILE A 357 -7.25 5.73 3.26
N ASN A 358 -6.95 6.12 4.50
CA ASN A 358 -6.82 7.52 4.91
C ASN A 358 -5.35 8.00 4.87
N GLY A 359 -4.39 7.13 4.49
CA GLY A 359 -2.96 7.44 4.47
C GLY A 359 -2.28 7.33 5.84
N ILE A 360 -2.88 6.63 6.80
CA ILE A 360 -2.28 6.34 8.11
C ILE A 360 -1.41 5.08 7.98
N ILE A 361 -0.19 5.14 8.52
CA ILE A 361 0.71 3.98 8.56
C ILE A 361 0.14 2.93 9.52
N ILE A 362 -0.11 1.74 8.98
CA ILE A 362 -0.56 0.56 9.73
C ILE A 362 0.64 -0.26 10.19
N ASN A 363 1.61 -0.49 9.30
CA ASN A 363 2.87 -1.16 9.62
C ASN A 363 4.01 -0.60 8.78
N GLU A 364 5.23 -0.63 9.32
CA GLU A 364 6.46 -0.36 8.58
C GLU A 364 7.51 -1.43 8.90
N TYR A 365 8.03 -2.08 7.85
CA TYR A 365 9.04 -3.11 7.94
C TYR A 365 10.35 -2.59 7.39
N ILE A 366 11.36 -2.41 8.25
CA ILE A 366 12.71 -2.02 7.83
C ILE A 366 13.40 -3.21 7.17
N LEU A 367 13.72 -3.06 5.89
CA LEU A 367 14.30 -4.11 5.05
C LEU A 367 15.83 -4.03 4.99
N TYR A 368 16.37 -2.82 5.10
CA TYR A 368 17.82 -2.57 5.09
C TYR A 368 18.58 -3.42 6.12
N ASN A 369 19.75 -3.94 5.74
CA ASN A 369 20.62 -4.80 6.55
C ASN A 369 20.03 -6.16 7.00
N ASN A 370 18.88 -6.60 6.45
CA ASN A 370 18.18 -7.82 6.90
C ASN A 370 18.04 -8.91 5.82
N TRP A 371 18.84 -8.85 4.76
CA TRP A 371 18.70 -9.73 3.59
C TRP A 371 19.54 -11.01 3.67
N ASN A 372 18.96 -12.13 3.24
CA ASN A 372 19.72 -13.31 2.81
C ASN A 372 20.03 -13.18 1.33
N TYR A 373 21.26 -13.45 0.88
CA TYR A 373 21.64 -13.19 -0.52
C TYR A 373 22.43 -14.31 -1.19
N THR A 374 22.33 -14.38 -2.52
CA THR A 374 23.13 -15.24 -3.40
C THR A 374 23.54 -14.46 -4.65
N THR A 375 24.79 -14.61 -5.09
CA THR A 375 25.32 -13.93 -6.27
C THR A 375 25.65 -14.96 -7.36
N THR A 376 25.19 -14.70 -8.58
CA THR A 376 25.46 -15.48 -9.79
C THR A 376 26.11 -14.58 -10.83
N ILE A 377 27.22 -15.03 -11.42
CA ILE A 377 27.89 -14.34 -12.53
C ILE A 377 27.47 -15.04 -13.83
N THR A 378 26.82 -14.31 -14.73
CA THR A 378 26.37 -14.84 -16.02
C THR A 378 27.31 -14.36 -17.12
N ASN A 379 28.22 -15.23 -17.56
CA ASN A 379 29.01 -15.03 -18.77
C ASN A 379 28.24 -15.65 -19.94
N SER A 380 27.40 -14.87 -20.65
CA SER A 380 26.71 -15.42 -21.83
C SER A 380 27.70 -15.54 -23.00
N THR A 381 28.20 -16.75 -23.24
CA THR A 381 28.79 -17.13 -24.53
C THR A 381 27.71 -17.75 -25.39
N THR A 382 26.98 -16.94 -26.18
CA THR A 382 26.21 -17.54 -27.29
C THR A 382 27.18 -17.96 -28.38
N THR A 383 27.58 -19.24 -28.36
CA THR A 383 28.12 -19.92 -29.54
C THR A 383 26.95 -20.44 -30.36
N PRO A 384 26.52 -19.79 -31.46
CA PRO A 384 25.78 -20.52 -32.47
C PRO A 384 26.80 -21.46 -33.12
N THR A 385 26.57 -22.76 -33.05
CA THR A 385 27.30 -23.78 -33.81
C THR A 385 27.01 -23.56 -35.30
N PRO A 386 27.94 -23.05 -36.13
CA PRO A 386 27.73 -23.02 -37.57
C PRO A 386 28.45 -24.24 -38.13
N THR A 387 27.66 -25.20 -38.58
CA THR A 387 28.08 -26.32 -39.40
C THR A 387 29.05 -25.84 -40.47
N ALA A 388 30.20 -26.52 -40.55
CA ALA A 388 31.35 -26.16 -41.35
C ALA A 388 31.01 -25.75 -42.79
N THR A 389 31.34 -24.53 -43.17
CA THR A 389 31.81 -24.19 -44.54
C THR A 389 32.42 -22.78 -44.55
N THR A 390 33.76 -22.76 -44.48
CA THR A 390 34.66 -21.84 -45.19
C THR A 390 34.25 -20.37 -45.33
N THR A 391 34.59 -19.51 -44.36
CA THR A 391 35.50 -18.33 -44.52
C THR A 391 35.62 -17.55 -43.19
N PRO A 392 36.81 -17.01 -42.85
CA PRO A 392 37.09 -16.49 -41.52
C PRO A 392 36.69 -15.01 -41.39
N SER A 393 35.60 -14.74 -40.70
CA SER A 393 35.44 -13.52 -39.89
C SER A 393 34.67 -13.88 -38.63
N ILE A 394 35.36 -14.47 -37.67
CA ILE A 394 34.83 -14.61 -36.31
C ILE A 394 34.96 -13.24 -35.65
N THR A 395 34.00 -12.34 -35.92
CA THR A 395 33.70 -11.30 -34.93
C THR A 395 33.13 -12.03 -33.74
N LYS A 396 33.92 -12.13 -32.65
CA LYS A 396 33.44 -12.57 -31.35
C LYS A 396 32.12 -11.85 -31.08
N SER A 397 31.01 -12.58 -31.01
CA SER A 397 29.78 -12.03 -30.44
C SER A 397 30.13 -11.53 -29.03
N PRO A 398 29.90 -10.25 -28.68
CA PRO A 398 30.45 -9.68 -27.47
C PRO A 398 29.88 -10.37 -26.23
N LEU A 399 30.78 -10.76 -25.33
CA LEU A 399 30.50 -11.25 -23.99
C LEU A 399 29.61 -10.22 -23.29
N SER A 400 28.33 -10.52 -23.03
CA SER A 400 27.56 -9.73 -22.07
C SER A 400 27.91 -10.28 -20.69
N ASN A 401 28.82 -9.61 -19.99
CA ASN A 401 29.08 -9.91 -18.59
C ASN A 401 28.04 -9.18 -17.75
N LYS A 402 27.14 -9.95 -17.13
CA LYS A 402 26.12 -9.45 -16.21
C LYS A 402 26.31 -10.17 -14.88
N GLN A 403 26.36 -9.39 -13.81
CA GLN A 403 26.35 -9.94 -12.46
C GLN A 403 24.95 -9.78 -11.87
N ILE A 404 24.39 -10.86 -11.33
CA ILE A 404 23.05 -10.90 -10.75
C ILE A 404 23.18 -11.28 -9.29
N THR A 405 22.66 -10.45 -8.39
CA THR A 405 22.56 -10.80 -6.97
C THR A 405 21.11 -10.81 -6.54
N ASN A 406 20.69 -11.90 -5.91
CA ASN A 406 19.35 -12.08 -5.41
C ASN A 406 19.37 -11.96 -3.90
N TYR A 407 18.51 -11.11 -3.37
CA TYR A 407 18.25 -10.89 -1.95
C TYR A 407 16.84 -11.40 -1.63
N ASN A 408 16.69 -11.98 -0.46
CA ASN A 408 15.43 -12.51 0.01
C ASN A 408 15.23 -12.21 1.50
N GLN A 409 14.03 -11.75 1.85
CA GLN A 409 13.62 -11.51 3.23
C GLN A 409 12.20 -12.05 3.44
N PHE A 410 11.93 -12.59 4.62
CA PHE A 410 10.61 -13.09 5.00
C PHE A 410 10.05 -12.28 6.17
N ILE A 411 8.84 -11.74 5.99
CA ILE A 411 8.07 -11.02 7.01
C ILE A 411 7.07 -12.01 7.61
N SER A 412 7.38 -12.52 8.79
CA SER A 412 6.70 -13.67 9.40
C SER A 412 5.26 -13.39 9.82
N ASP A 413 4.99 -12.20 10.37
CA ASP A 413 3.67 -11.78 10.84
C ASP A 413 2.68 -11.49 9.70
N ARG A 414 3.17 -11.32 8.47
CA ARG A 414 2.36 -11.16 7.25
C ARG A 414 2.45 -12.35 6.30
N ASN A 415 3.26 -13.36 6.63
CA ASN A 415 3.59 -14.49 5.75
C ASN A 415 4.02 -14.05 4.33
N CYS A 416 4.79 -12.96 4.26
CA CYS A 416 5.20 -12.33 3.01
C CYS A 416 6.67 -12.63 2.71
N THR A 417 6.97 -12.90 1.45
CA THR A 417 8.35 -13.01 0.97
C THR A 417 8.67 -11.83 0.06
N ILE A 418 9.75 -11.12 0.36
CA ILE A 418 10.27 -10.05 -0.49
C ILE A 418 11.53 -10.56 -1.17
N ARG A 419 11.51 -10.55 -2.50
CA ARG A 419 12.66 -10.87 -3.35
C ARG A 419 13.13 -9.60 -4.03
N TYR A 420 14.41 -9.35 -3.95
CA TYR A 420 15.05 -8.18 -4.51
C TYR A 420 16.23 -8.63 -5.35
N THR A 421 16.18 -8.40 -6.65
CA THR A 421 17.24 -8.78 -7.59
C THR A 421 17.93 -7.54 -8.09
N ILE A 422 19.26 -7.55 -8.01
CA ILE A 422 20.13 -6.50 -8.54
C ILE A 422 20.90 -7.06 -9.72
N GLU A 423 20.80 -6.38 -10.85
CA GLU A 423 21.50 -6.70 -12.07
C GLU A 423 22.49 -5.58 -12.40
N GLU A 424 23.78 -5.90 -12.33
CA GLU A 424 24.86 -4.99 -12.71
C GLU A 424 25.18 -5.19 -14.19
N ILE A 425 24.94 -4.15 -14.99
CA ILE A 425 25.24 -4.15 -16.42
C ILE A 425 26.66 -3.64 -16.60
N LYS A 426 27.59 -4.49 -17.05
CA LYS A 426 29.01 -4.13 -17.13
C LYS A 426 29.37 -3.50 -18.47
N ASP A 427 29.39 -4.31 -19.54
CA ASP A 427 30.12 -3.93 -20.75
C ASP A 427 29.23 -3.39 -21.89
N GLN A 428 27.99 -3.87 -22.02
CA GLN A 428 27.12 -3.56 -23.15
C GLN A 428 25.71 -3.22 -22.69
N PRO A 429 25.01 -2.32 -23.40
CA PRO A 429 23.63 -1.98 -23.08
C PRO A 429 22.73 -3.21 -23.26
N VAL A 430 21.73 -3.35 -22.38
CA VAL A 430 20.76 -4.44 -22.41
C VAL A 430 19.36 -3.85 -22.61
N ARG A 431 18.58 -4.46 -23.51
CA ARG A 431 17.16 -4.12 -23.70
C ARG A 431 16.29 -5.03 -22.83
N TYR A 432 15.32 -4.41 -22.17
CA TYR A 432 14.36 -5.06 -21.29
C TYR A 432 12.94 -4.73 -21.76
N SER A 433 12.01 -5.62 -21.42
CA SER A 433 10.58 -5.39 -21.53
C SER A 433 9.97 -5.65 -20.16
N PHE A 434 9.28 -4.66 -19.60
CA PHE A 434 8.61 -4.79 -18.31
C PHE A 434 7.28 -4.05 -18.31
N ALA A 435 6.21 -4.71 -17.85
CA ALA A 435 4.88 -4.13 -17.72
C ALA A 435 4.43 -3.31 -18.94
N GLY A 436 4.67 -3.86 -20.15
CA GLY A 436 4.29 -3.26 -21.44
C GLY A 436 5.22 -2.14 -21.94
N VAL A 437 6.33 -1.87 -21.26
CA VAL A 437 7.31 -0.86 -21.64
C VAL A 437 8.62 -1.52 -22.02
N ASP A 438 9.08 -1.25 -23.23
CA ASP A 438 10.41 -1.62 -23.69
C ASP A 438 11.38 -0.49 -23.40
N PHE A 439 12.51 -0.80 -22.77
CA PHE A 439 13.53 0.19 -22.44
C PHE A 439 14.93 -0.40 -22.50
N ARG A 440 15.91 0.50 -22.54
CA ARG A 440 17.33 0.17 -22.54
C ARG A 440 17.94 0.58 -21.20
N VAL A 441 18.87 -0.25 -20.72
CA VAL A 441 19.76 0.05 -19.59
C VAL A 441 21.19 0.07 -20.13
N ASP A 442 21.90 1.16 -19.88
CA ASP A 442 23.25 1.39 -20.42
C ASP A 442 24.34 0.63 -19.62
N PRO A 443 25.54 0.44 -20.19
CA PRO A 443 26.69 -0.10 -19.45
C PRO A 443 26.98 0.69 -18.17
N HIS A 444 27.57 0.03 -17.18
CA HIS A 444 27.86 0.56 -15.85
C HIS A 444 26.63 1.09 -15.09
N SER A 445 25.46 0.53 -15.38
CA SER A 445 24.19 0.84 -14.71
C SER A 445 23.73 -0.35 -13.85
N ILE A 446 22.75 -0.08 -12.99
CA ILE A 446 22.15 -1.08 -12.12
C ILE A 446 20.66 -1.13 -12.39
N LYS A 447 20.16 -2.34 -12.62
CA LYS A 447 18.73 -2.62 -12.71
C LYS A 447 18.28 -3.36 -11.47
N ILE A 448 17.15 -2.94 -10.91
CA ILE A 448 16.56 -3.52 -9.71
C ILE A 448 15.20 -4.09 -10.06
N THR A 449 14.94 -5.32 -9.62
CA THR A 449 13.61 -5.92 -9.65
C THR A 449 13.18 -6.28 -8.24
N VAL A 450 12.00 -5.87 -7.82
CA VAL A 450 11.46 -6.14 -6.47
C VAL A 450 10.13 -6.86 -6.61
N SER A 451 10.05 -8.03 -6.00
CA SER A 451 8.85 -8.86 -5.88
C SER A 451 8.43 -8.92 -4.41
N ILE A 452 7.20 -8.53 -4.13
CA ILE A 452 6.58 -8.64 -2.81
C ILE A 452 5.46 -9.67 -2.95
N SER A 453 5.70 -10.89 -2.47
CA SER A 453 4.80 -12.01 -2.66
C SER A 453 4.00 -12.34 -1.40
N ASN A 454 2.71 -12.64 -1.57
CA ASN A 454 1.78 -13.12 -0.55
C ASN A 454 1.68 -12.22 0.70
N TYR A 455 1.66 -10.90 0.51
CA TYR A 455 1.49 -9.97 1.63
C TYR A 455 0.05 -10.01 2.16
N LYS A 456 -0.13 -10.37 3.43
CA LYS A 456 -1.45 -10.40 4.09
C LYS A 456 -1.79 -9.06 4.73
N TYR A 457 -2.51 -8.21 4.03
CA TYR A 457 -2.97 -6.92 4.53
C TYR A 457 -3.86 -7.06 5.78
N GLN A 458 -3.81 -6.06 6.65
CA GLN A 458 -4.73 -5.97 7.79
C GLN A 458 -6.18 -5.72 7.34
N SER A 459 -6.37 -5.03 6.20
CA SER A 459 -7.66 -4.80 5.57
C SER A 459 -7.53 -4.84 4.04
N GLY A 460 -8.58 -5.27 3.34
CA GLY A 460 -8.66 -5.16 1.87
C GLY A 460 -8.54 -3.73 1.34
N LEU A 461 -8.83 -2.72 2.19
CA LEU A 461 -8.75 -1.31 1.82
C LEU A 461 -7.33 -0.71 1.90
N ASN A 462 -6.36 -1.49 2.39
CA ASN A 462 -5.00 -1.03 2.59
C ASN A 462 -4.17 -1.17 1.31
N PHE A 463 -3.09 -0.41 1.22
CA PHE A 463 -2.14 -0.42 0.11
C PHE A 463 -0.69 -0.35 0.60
N LEU A 464 0.27 -0.67 -0.27
CA LEU A 464 1.70 -0.73 0.09
C LEU A 464 2.50 0.43 -0.50
N GLN A 465 3.58 0.81 0.18
CA GLN A 465 4.60 1.71 -0.33
C GLN A 465 5.98 1.09 -0.10
N LEU A 466 6.75 0.92 -1.18
CA LEU A 466 8.16 0.55 -1.10
C LEU A 466 9.01 1.83 -1.04
N ARG A 467 9.78 2.00 0.03
CA ARG A 467 10.66 3.17 0.20
C ARG A 467 12.08 2.84 -0.24
N ILE A 468 12.60 3.62 -1.20
CA ILE A 468 13.96 3.50 -1.73
C ILE A 468 14.75 4.73 -1.33
N LEU A 469 15.89 4.50 -0.68
CA LEU A 469 16.83 5.51 -0.26
C LEU A 469 18.00 5.59 -1.26
N SER A 470 18.30 6.80 -1.72
CA SER A 470 19.51 7.12 -2.45
C SER A 470 20.35 8.14 -1.68
N ASP A 471 21.65 7.90 -1.54
CA ASP A 471 22.59 8.79 -0.87
C ASP A 471 23.88 8.97 -1.68
N VAL A 472 24.47 10.16 -1.64
CA VAL A 472 25.72 10.50 -2.31
C VAL A 472 26.82 10.91 -1.33
N ASN A 473 27.93 10.18 -1.40
CA ASN A 473 29.18 10.53 -0.72
C ASN A 473 30.22 11.05 -1.72
N GLY A 474 31.00 12.05 -1.30
CA GLY A 474 32.11 12.58 -2.08
C GLY A 474 33.29 12.80 -1.15
N ASN A 475 34.37 12.06 -1.34
CA ASN A 475 35.39 11.93 -0.31
C ASN A 475 36.54 12.93 -0.39
N GLN A 476 36.64 13.80 -1.39
CA GLN A 476 37.77 14.72 -1.49
C GLN A 476 37.41 16.09 -2.03
N THR A 477 38.10 17.10 -1.50
CA THR A 477 38.10 18.47 -2.01
C THR A 477 38.88 18.46 -3.31
N GLN A 478 38.23 18.63 -4.46
CA GLN A 478 38.96 18.85 -5.72
C GLN A 478 39.35 20.31 -5.82
N PHE A 479 40.52 20.56 -6.39
CA PHE A 479 41.00 21.90 -6.69
C PHE A 479 40.97 22.09 -8.21
N ASP A 480 40.51 23.25 -8.67
CA ASP A 480 40.71 23.63 -10.06
C ASP A 480 42.22 23.81 -10.33
N SER A 481 42.57 24.07 -11.59
CA SER A 481 43.95 24.41 -11.96
C SER A 481 44.47 25.69 -11.27
N CYS A 482 43.61 26.39 -10.53
CA CYS A 482 43.87 27.66 -9.85
C CYS A 482 44.02 27.49 -8.32
N GLY A 483 43.82 26.28 -7.78
CA GLY A 483 43.83 26.04 -6.34
C GLY A 483 42.56 26.46 -5.60
N ASN A 484 41.47 26.82 -6.31
CA ASN A 484 40.16 26.98 -5.70
C ASN A 484 39.50 25.62 -5.53
N THR A 485 38.73 25.45 -4.45
CA THR A 485 37.92 24.25 -4.27
C THR A 485 36.85 24.17 -5.36
N ILE A 486 36.97 23.23 -6.30
CA ILE A 486 35.82 22.74 -7.08
C ILE A 486 35.04 21.84 -6.14
N ARG A 487 34.10 22.41 -5.40
CA ARG A 487 32.97 21.63 -4.90
C ARG A 487 31.79 22.11 -5.71
N ASN A 488 31.42 21.35 -6.73
CA ASN A 488 30.07 21.52 -7.25
C ASN A 488 29.16 20.98 -6.14
N GLU A 489 28.34 21.87 -5.57
CA GLU A 489 27.37 21.51 -4.54
C GLU A 489 26.52 20.34 -5.03
N THR A 490 26.06 19.51 -4.09
CA THR A 490 25.17 18.42 -4.45
C THR A 490 23.80 18.98 -4.78
N GLU A 491 23.38 18.84 -6.04
CA GLU A 491 22.06 19.27 -6.49
C GLU A 491 21.18 18.05 -6.73
N ILE A 492 20.04 17.98 -6.05
CA ILE A 492 19.08 16.89 -6.21
C ILE A 492 17.87 17.39 -7.01
N GLY A 493 17.68 16.91 -8.23
CA GLY A 493 16.51 17.19 -9.05
C GLY A 493 15.39 16.18 -8.80
N THR A 494 14.22 16.67 -8.42
CA THR A 494 13.02 15.84 -8.17
C THR A 494 11.82 16.22 -9.04
N ASN A 495 12.02 17.14 -10.00
CA ASN A 495 10.93 17.64 -10.86
C ASN A 495 10.32 16.53 -11.72
N GLY A 496 11.07 15.45 -12.01
CA GLY A 496 10.59 14.31 -12.76
C GLY A 496 9.71 13.33 -11.97
N ILE A 497 9.42 13.55 -10.67
CA ILE A 497 8.59 12.64 -9.86
C ILE A 497 7.08 12.86 -10.09
N THR A 498 6.68 14.06 -10.52
CA THR A 498 5.26 14.47 -10.60
C THR A 498 4.79 14.85 -12.01
N THR A 499 5.63 14.70 -13.03
CA THR A 499 5.28 15.08 -14.41
C THR A 499 4.49 13.98 -15.09
N ASP A 500 3.21 14.21 -15.37
CA ASP A 500 2.34 13.22 -16.03
C ASP A 500 2.68 12.96 -17.51
N GLU A 501 3.35 13.92 -18.16
CA GLU A 501 3.77 13.88 -19.57
C GLU A 501 4.89 12.87 -19.86
N LEU A 502 5.68 12.53 -18.84
CA LEU A 502 6.72 11.50 -18.94
C LEU A 502 6.14 10.12 -18.61
N SER A 503 6.61 9.09 -19.32
CA SER A 503 6.25 7.69 -19.07
C SER A 503 6.89 7.10 -17.82
N SER A 504 7.96 7.72 -17.32
CA SER A 504 8.70 7.31 -16.13
C SER A 504 8.94 8.49 -15.21
N ASN A 505 9.05 8.22 -13.91
CA ASN A 505 9.50 9.22 -12.95
C ASN A 505 11.02 9.21 -12.87
N ILE A 506 11.62 10.40 -12.80
CA ILE A 506 13.08 10.57 -12.88
C ILE A 506 13.56 11.40 -11.69
N ILE A 507 14.59 10.90 -11.03
CA ILE A 507 15.36 11.63 -10.02
C ILE A 507 16.77 11.86 -10.56
N THR A 508 17.35 13.01 -10.20
CA THR A 508 18.75 13.31 -10.48
C THR A 508 19.49 13.71 -9.22
N ILE A 509 20.74 13.27 -9.09
CA ILE A 509 21.68 13.77 -8.08
C ILE A 509 22.94 14.19 -8.84
N SER A 510 23.21 15.48 -8.91
CA SER A 510 24.39 16.05 -9.54
C SER A 510 25.46 16.35 -8.48
N LYS A 511 26.70 15.92 -8.72
CA LYS A 511 27.86 16.20 -7.88
C LYS A 511 29.15 16.08 -8.70
N ASP A 512 30.06 17.05 -8.58
CA ASP A 512 31.35 17.07 -9.29
C ASP A 512 31.24 16.79 -10.80
N SER A 513 30.28 17.44 -11.48
CA SER A 513 29.99 17.27 -12.92
C SER A 513 29.55 15.86 -13.32
N LYS A 514 29.04 15.08 -12.36
CA LYS A 514 28.47 13.74 -12.58
C LYS A 514 27.02 13.79 -12.18
N ILE A 515 26.16 13.20 -12.99
CA ILE A 515 24.72 13.14 -12.74
C ILE A 515 24.33 11.68 -12.57
N PHE A 516 23.88 11.35 -11.37
CA PHE A 516 23.20 10.09 -11.10
C PHE A 516 21.72 10.22 -11.47
N TYR A 517 21.20 9.23 -12.20
CA TYR A 517 19.79 9.12 -12.56
C TYR A 517 19.19 7.89 -11.89
N GLY A 518 18.01 8.07 -11.31
CA GLY A 518 17.09 6.97 -11.01
C GLY A 518 15.86 7.09 -11.89
N ARG A 519 15.54 6.04 -12.64
CA ARG A 519 14.31 5.92 -13.43
C ARG A 519 13.38 4.93 -12.75
N PHE A 520 12.17 5.39 -12.46
CA PHE A 520 11.09 4.58 -11.91
C PHE A 520 9.98 4.49 -12.96
N LEU A 521 9.77 3.30 -13.50
CA LEU A 521 8.67 3.05 -14.43
C LEU A 521 7.34 3.35 -13.74
N LYS A 522 6.40 3.96 -14.45
CA LYS A 522 5.03 4.19 -13.96
C LYS A 522 4.11 2.98 -14.07
N ASN A 523 4.66 1.85 -14.50
CA ASN A 523 3.95 0.59 -14.61
C ASN A 523 4.60 -0.44 -13.70
N MET A 524 3.77 -1.26 -13.07
CA MET A 524 4.15 -2.43 -12.29
C MET A 524 3.30 -3.63 -12.71
N LEU A 525 3.64 -4.83 -12.23
CA LEU A 525 2.72 -5.96 -12.30
C LEU A 525 2.09 -6.20 -10.93
N SER A 526 0.77 -6.09 -10.85
CA SER A 526 -0.05 -6.51 -9.71
C SER A 526 -0.73 -7.83 -10.10
N ASP A 527 -0.35 -8.92 -9.45
CA ASP A 527 -0.86 -10.27 -9.75
C ASP A 527 -0.80 -10.62 -11.25
N ASN A 528 0.38 -10.40 -11.86
CA ASN A 528 0.67 -10.57 -13.30
C ASN A 528 -0.13 -9.66 -14.26
N ARG A 529 -0.79 -8.62 -13.76
CA ARG A 529 -1.47 -7.61 -14.59
C ARG A 529 -0.75 -6.28 -14.51
N ILE A 530 -0.65 -5.60 -15.64
CA ILE A 530 -0.11 -4.25 -15.69
C ILE A 530 -1.00 -3.34 -14.82
N SER A 531 -0.37 -2.57 -13.95
CA SER A 531 -1.03 -1.59 -13.11
C SER A 531 -0.20 -0.32 -13.05
N TYR A 532 -0.85 0.82 -12.83
CA TYR A 532 -0.14 2.08 -12.61
C TYR A 532 0.58 2.08 -11.26
N LEU A 533 1.83 2.50 -11.26
CA LEU A 533 2.67 2.70 -10.09
C LEU A 533 2.87 4.19 -9.88
N SER A 534 2.32 4.72 -8.79
CA SER A 534 2.56 6.12 -8.41
C SER A 534 3.83 6.24 -7.57
N THR A 535 4.51 7.38 -7.68
CA THR A 535 5.71 7.67 -6.89
C THR A 535 5.51 8.91 -6.06
N SER A 536 6.08 8.92 -4.86
CA SER A 536 6.03 10.03 -3.93
C SER A 536 7.44 10.39 -3.46
N LEU A 537 7.66 11.67 -3.21
CA LEU A 537 8.86 12.17 -2.56
C LEU A 537 8.64 12.11 -1.05
N ILE A 538 9.35 11.23 -0.33
CA ILE A 538 9.18 11.09 1.12
C ILE A 538 10.03 12.11 1.87
N TYR A 539 11.32 12.22 1.51
CA TYR A 539 12.17 13.30 1.98
C TYR A 539 13.30 13.57 1.00
N LYS A 540 13.87 14.76 1.09
CA LYS A 540 15.08 15.19 0.39
C LYS A 540 15.91 16.06 1.33
N ASN A 541 17.22 15.84 1.38
CA ASN A 541 18.18 16.75 2.01
C ASN A 541 19.37 17.02 1.06
N SER A 542 20.49 17.53 1.57
CA SER A 542 21.65 17.89 0.75
C SER A 542 22.44 16.71 0.20
N THR A 543 22.32 15.50 0.76
CA THR A 543 23.12 14.32 0.36
C THR A 543 22.27 13.09 0.06
N SER A 544 20.99 13.09 0.42
CA SER A 544 20.12 11.93 0.32
C SER A 544 18.68 12.30 -0.04
N LEU A 545 18.02 11.31 -0.60
CA LEU A 545 16.66 11.38 -1.14
C LEU A 545 15.98 10.04 -0.88
N MET A 546 14.72 10.08 -0.44
CA MET A 546 13.90 8.88 -0.33
C MET A 546 12.64 9.01 -1.18
N VAL A 547 12.46 8.02 -2.07
CA VAL A 547 11.31 7.90 -2.97
C VAL A 547 10.43 6.75 -2.49
N GLY A 548 9.12 6.98 -2.41
CA GLY A 548 8.12 5.96 -2.11
C GLY A 548 7.41 5.51 -3.38
N LEU A 549 7.45 4.23 -3.70
CA LEU A 549 6.70 3.62 -4.79
C LEU A 549 5.39 3.07 -4.23
N ASN A 550 4.26 3.70 -4.53
CA ASN A 550 2.95 3.32 -3.99
C ASN A 550 2.31 2.30 -4.92
N MET A 551 2.04 1.12 -4.38
CA MET A 551 1.46 -0.03 -5.05
C MET A 551 0.01 -0.21 -4.59
N PRO A 552 -0.91 -0.62 -5.48
CA PRO A 552 -2.25 -1.04 -5.09
C PRO A 552 -2.20 -2.34 -4.29
N HIS A 553 -3.38 -2.84 -3.92
CA HIS A 553 -3.53 -4.14 -3.26
C HIS A 553 -3.11 -5.27 -4.22
N CYS A 554 -2.12 -6.08 -3.86
CA CYS A 554 -1.75 -7.30 -4.59
C CYS A 554 -1.93 -8.53 -3.70
N ILE A 555 -2.54 -9.60 -4.22
CA ILE A 555 -2.79 -10.82 -3.43
C ILE A 555 -1.60 -11.77 -3.47
N HIS A 556 -1.11 -12.04 -4.67
CA HIS A 556 -0.05 -13.02 -4.94
C HIS A 556 1.30 -12.32 -5.06
N GLU A 557 1.39 -11.24 -5.84
CA GLU A 557 2.65 -10.55 -6.11
C GLU A 557 2.46 -9.10 -6.56
N CYS A 558 3.18 -8.18 -5.91
CA CYS A 558 3.51 -6.87 -6.48
C CYS A 558 4.94 -6.93 -7.05
N LEU A 559 5.12 -6.74 -8.36
CA LEU A 559 6.41 -6.74 -9.04
C LEU A 559 6.72 -5.34 -9.60
N ILE A 560 7.89 -4.81 -9.27
CA ILE A 560 8.36 -3.48 -9.70
C ILE A 560 9.78 -3.62 -10.25
N ASP A 561 10.16 -2.76 -11.20
CA ASP A 561 11.41 -2.92 -11.95
C ASP A 561 12.16 -1.59 -12.26
N PRO A 562 12.59 -0.82 -11.24
CA PRO A 562 13.32 0.43 -11.43
C PRO A 562 14.77 0.21 -11.92
N ASP A 563 15.38 1.26 -12.45
CA ASP A 563 16.79 1.24 -12.87
C ASP A 563 17.52 2.55 -12.56
N PHE A 564 18.84 2.46 -12.42
CA PHE A 564 19.71 3.52 -11.94
C PHE A 564 21.00 3.55 -12.76
N SER A 565 21.47 4.74 -13.13
CA SER A 565 22.69 4.94 -13.91
C SER A 565 23.43 6.20 -13.48
N VAL A 566 24.73 6.28 -13.76
CA VAL A 566 25.52 7.50 -13.61
C VAL A 566 26.00 7.95 -14.97
N LEU A 567 25.76 9.22 -15.30
CA LEU A 567 26.35 9.90 -16.44
C LEU A 567 27.45 10.84 -15.95
N VAL A 568 28.54 10.92 -16.71
CA VAL A 568 29.51 12.00 -16.58
C VAL A 568 29.06 13.08 -17.55
N SER A 569 28.65 14.24 -17.04
CA SER A 569 28.55 15.42 -17.89
C SER A 569 29.98 15.85 -18.20
N PRO A 570 30.36 16.10 -19.47
CA PRO A 570 31.58 16.84 -19.70
C PRO A 570 31.44 18.15 -18.89
N PRO A 571 32.48 18.58 -18.15
CA PRO A 571 32.43 19.89 -17.52
C PRO A 571 32.01 20.91 -18.60
N PRO A 572 31.31 22.01 -18.24
CA PRO A 572 31.27 23.15 -19.13
C PRO A 572 32.69 23.34 -19.64
N ILE A 573 32.87 23.46 -20.95
CA ILE A 573 34.14 23.94 -21.45
C ILE A 573 34.24 25.32 -20.83
N ASP A 574 34.99 25.45 -19.74
CA ASP A 574 35.59 26.71 -19.38
C ASP A 574 36.40 27.05 -20.61
N ASN A 575 35.84 27.92 -21.46
CA ASN A 575 36.63 28.67 -22.43
C ASN A 575 37.68 29.32 -21.56
N GLY A 576 38.87 28.72 -21.50
CA GLY A 576 39.79 28.90 -20.39
C GLY A 576 39.84 30.34 -19.95
N ASP A 577 39.14 30.66 -18.87
CA ASP A 577 39.60 31.70 -17.98
C ASP A 577 40.83 31.05 -17.37
N GLU A 578 41.96 31.27 -18.06
CA GLU A 578 43.28 31.12 -17.51
C GLU A 578 43.16 31.53 -16.06
N CYS A 579 43.39 30.58 -15.16
CA CYS A 579 43.54 30.89 -13.77
C CYS A 579 44.28 32.21 -13.68
N GLU A 580 43.67 33.23 -13.07
CA GLU A 580 44.41 34.40 -12.56
C GLU A 580 45.34 33.94 -11.42
N SER A 581 45.94 32.75 -11.53
CA SER A 581 47.36 32.58 -11.31
C SER A 581 48.08 33.80 -11.90
N THR A 582 48.33 34.74 -11.01
CA THR A 582 49.27 35.85 -11.08
C THR A 582 50.66 35.49 -11.66
N SER A 583 50.89 34.28 -12.17
CA SER A 583 52.06 33.92 -12.98
C SER A 583 51.98 34.30 -14.46
N SER A 584 50.82 34.38 -15.12
CA SER A 584 50.79 34.70 -16.57
C SER A 584 51.02 36.18 -16.87
N ARG A 585 50.88 37.07 -15.88
CA ARG A 585 51.27 38.48 -15.98
C ARG A 585 52.68 38.77 -15.48
N LYS A 586 53.56 37.80 -15.24
CA LYS A 586 54.97 38.13 -14.96
C LYS A 586 55.58 38.91 -16.13
N TRP A 587 55.32 38.51 -17.39
CA TRP A 587 55.77 39.27 -18.55
C TRP A 587 55.08 40.63 -18.65
N PHE A 588 53.79 40.76 -18.31
CA PHE A 588 53.09 42.04 -18.27
C PHE A 588 53.66 42.96 -17.19
N LEU A 589 54.00 42.44 -16.01
CA LEU A 589 54.66 43.18 -14.94
C LEU A 589 56.07 43.59 -15.37
N TYR A 590 56.83 42.70 -16.02
CA TYR A 590 58.12 43.03 -16.62
C TYR A 590 57.96 44.07 -17.73
N VAL A 591 56.96 44.00 -18.59
CA VAL A 591 56.75 44.98 -19.67
C VAL A 591 56.30 46.33 -19.11
N VAL A 592 55.35 46.34 -18.18
CA VAL A 592 54.85 47.57 -17.54
C VAL A 592 55.91 48.24 -16.68
N ILE A 593 56.85 47.50 -16.10
CA ILE A 593 57.94 48.09 -15.31
C ILE A 593 59.15 48.42 -16.19
N ILE A 594 59.60 47.50 -17.05
CA ILE A 594 60.83 47.62 -17.82
C ILE A 594 60.64 48.55 -19.03
N VAL A 595 59.50 48.51 -19.74
CA VAL A 595 59.33 49.36 -20.94
C VAL A 595 59.35 50.86 -20.60
N PRO A 596 58.68 51.35 -19.53
CA PRO A 596 58.82 52.75 -19.15
C PRO A 596 60.22 53.10 -18.67
N VAL A 597 60.92 52.20 -17.96
CA VAL A 597 62.29 52.43 -17.48
C VAL A 597 63.29 52.48 -18.65
N VAL A 598 63.19 51.56 -19.60
CA VAL A 598 64.03 51.54 -20.81
C VAL A 598 63.69 52.69 -21.74
N GLY A 599 62.40 53.01 -21.89
CA GLY A 599 61.92 54.14 -22.68
C GLY A 599 62.40 55.48 -22.11
N SER A 600 62.28 55.68 -20.80
CA SER A 600 62.78 56.89 -20.13
C SER A 600 64.31 56.99 -20.20
N ALA A 601 65.04 55.88 -20.01
CA ALA A 601 66.50 55.86 -20.17
C ALA A 601 66.94 56.22 -21.60
N LEU A 602 66.28 55.68 -22.62
CA LEU A 602 66.54 56.02 -24.04
C LEU A 602 66.25 57.48 -24.34
N ILE A 603 65.14 58.03 -23.85
CA ILE A 603 64.79 59.45 -24.01
C ILE A 603 65.86 60.33 -23.35
N VAL A 604 66.33 59.99 -22.16
CA VAL A 604 67.40 60.74 -21.46
C VAL A 604 68.72 60.66 -22.23
N ILE A 605 69.09 59.50 -22.76
CA ILE A 605 70.32 59.32 -23.56
C ILE A 605 70.22 60.14 -24.86
N LEU A 606 69.11 60.05 -25.60
CA LEU A 606 68.87 60.82 -26.81
C LEU A 606 68.88 62.33 -26.54
N ALA A 607 68.19 62.78 -25.49
CA ALA A 607 68.19 64.17 -25.07
C ALA A 607 69.59 64.65 -24.69
N SER A 608 70.38 63.81 -24.00
CA SER A 608 71.78 64.10 -23.65
C SER A 608 72.68 64.22 -24.88
N ILE A 609 72.56 63.31 -25.86
CA ILE A 609 73.33 63.34 -27.11
C ILE A 609 72.97 64.58 -27.93
N ILE A 610 71.67 64.88 -28.08
CA ILE A 610 71.17 66.07 -28.76
C ILE A 610 71.68 67.32 -28.04
N PHE A 611 71.53 67.40 -26.72
CA PHE A 611 72.02 68.53 -25.94
C PHE A 611 73.53 68.71 -26.07
N LYS A 612 74.31 67.62 -26.11
CA LYS A 612 75.77 67.67 -26.28
C LYS A 612 76.15 68.14 -27.70
N ARG A 613 75.45 67.67 -28.73
CA ARG A 613 75.69 68.04 -30.14
C ARG A 613 75.26 69.49 -30.43
N TYR A 614 74.19 69.95 -29.80
CA TYR A 614 73.65 71.30 -29.96
C TYR A 614 74.04 72.26 -28.83
N ARG A 615 74.94 71.88 -27.92
CA ARG A 615 75.28 72.68 -26.73
C ARG A 615 75.78 74.08 -27.10
N THR A 616 76.56 74.20 -28.16
CA THR A 616 77.04 75.47 -28.70
C THR A 616 75.90 76.27 -29.32
N ASN A 617 75.06 75.65 -30.14
CA ASN A 617 73.92 76.31 -30.80
C ASN A 617 72.83 76.75 -29.80
N LEU A 618 72.54 75.95 -28.77
CA LEU A 618 71.61 76.30 -27.70
C LEU A 618 72.14 77.42 -26.80
N LYS A 619 73.46 77.46 -26.53
CA LYS A 619 74.07 78.58 -25.81
C LYS A 619 74.03 79.87 -26.64
N ILE A 620 74.21 79.79 -27.96
CA ILE A 620 74.08 80.93 -28.86
C ILE A 620 72.61 81.40 -28.91
N ALA A 621 71.64 80.49 -29.03
CA ALA A 621 70.22 80.81 -29.03
C ALA A 621 69.73 81.37 -27.69
N ALA A 622 70.19 80.82 -26.55
CA ALA A 622 69.88 81.33 -25.21
C ALA A 622 70.53 82.69 -24.94
N ALA A 623 71.71 82.95 -25.51
CA ALA A 623 72.33 84.27 -25.48
C ALA A 623 71.58 85.28 -26.38
N ALA A 624 71.05 84.83 -27.52
CA ALA A 624 70.19 85.64 -28.39
C ALA A 624 68.81 85.92 -27.75
N LEU A 625 68.31 85.02 -26.91
CA LEU A 625 67.08 85.17 -26.14
C LEU A 625 67.24 85.97 -24.84
N LYS A 626 68.42 86.53 -24.53
CA LYS A 626 68.55 87.47 -23.42
C LYS A 626 67.87 88.77 -23.84
N PRO A 627 66.67 89.10 -23.31
CA PRO A 627 66.01 90.34 -23.69
C PRO A 627 66.89 91.51 -23.30
N ALA A 628 67.10 92.43 -24.24
CA ALA A 628 67.62 93.74 -23.96
C ALA A 628 66.83 94.34 -22.79
N LYS A 629 67.56 94.84 -21.79
CA LYS A 629 67.01 95.61 -20.68
C LYS A 629 66.13 96.73 -21.24
N LEU A 630 64.83 96.54 -21.16
CA LEU A 630 63.83 97.60 -21.20
C LEU A 630 63.39 97.81 -19.76
N ASN A 631 63.95 98.84 -19.11
CA ASN A 631 63.16 99.81 -18.36
C ASN A 631 64.00 100.92 -17.69
N LYS A 632 63.43 102.14 -17.82
CA LYS A 632 63.51 103.35 -16.97
C LYS A 632 64.79 104.19 -17.12
N ILE A 633 64.72 105.46 -17.54
CA ILE A 633 63.68 106.51 -17.44
C ILE A 633 63.35 107.08 -18.82
#